data_AF-A0AAD6V2M6-F1
#
_entry.id   AF-A0AAD6V2M6-F1
#
_cell.length_a   1.000
_cell.length_b   1.000
_cell.length_c   1.000
_cell.angle_alpha   90.00
_cell.angle_beta   90.00
_cell.angle_gamma   90.00
#
_symmetry.space_group_name_H-M   'P 1'
#
loop_
_entity.id
_entity.type
_entity.pdbx_description
1 polymer ?
#
loop_
_entity_poly.entity_id
_entity_poly.type
_entity_poly.pdbx_seq_one_letter_code
_entity_poly.pdbx_strand_id
1 'polypeptide(L)'
;MLSAYSCGVFHLRCPVTHTPFSHSAVNQGHCHPRIAGKLTLSSRAFYNSVFGRFAQAVTDMFGYDMVLPMNTGAEAVETALKLARKWAYMKKGVPEGRAVVLSVEGNFHGRTIGVI
;
A
#
# COMPACT_ATOMS: atom_id res chain seq x y z
N MET A 1 -4.74 7.46 -26.04
CA MET A 1 -3.76 7.43 -24.93
C MET A 1 -4.05 8.63 -24.03
N LEU A 2 -4.48 8.42 -22.78
CA LEU A 2 -4.56 9.53 -21.83
C LEU A 2 -3.14 9.95 -21.45
N SER A 3 -2.89 11.25 -21.36
CA SER A 3 -1.62 11.81 -20.86
C SER A 3 -1.94 12.62 -19.61
N ALA A 4 -1.14 12.50 -18.56
CA ALA A 4 -1.36 13.20 -17.29
C ALA A 4 -0.03 13.71 -16.76
N TYR A 5 -0.02 14.97 -16.28
CA TYR A 5 1.16 15.62 -15.72
C TYR A 5 0.74 16.52 -14.55
N SER A 6 1.47 16.43 -13.44
CA SER A 6 1.15 17.20 -12.22
C SER A 6 -0.30 16.97 -11.77
N CYS A 7 -1.09 18.01 -11.57
CA CYS A 7 -2.51 17.94 -11.20
C CYS A 7 -3.47 17.84 -12.41
N GLY A 8 -2.95 17.87 -13.64
CA GLY A 8 -3.75 17.88 -14.86
C GLY A 8 -3.86 16.51 -15.53
N VAL A 9 -5.05 16.16 -15.98
CA VAL A 9 -5.31 15.02 -16.86
C VAL A 9 -5.84 15.52 -18.19
N PHE A 10 -5.23 15.07 -19.28
CA PHE A 10 -5.63 15.42 -20.64
C PHE A 10 -6.46 14.29 -21.23
N HIS A 11 -7.72 14.59 -21.54
CA HIS A 11 -8.59 13.67 -22.26
C HIS A 11 -8.60 14.03 -23.74
N LEU A 12 -8.62 13.02 -24.62
CA LEU A 12 -8.53 13.19 -26.08
C LEU A 12 -9.64 14.07 -26.70
N ARG A 13 -10.71 14.35 -25.95
CA ARG A 13 -11.90 15.08 -26.44
C ARG A 13 -12.37 16.22 -25.53
N CYS A 14 -11.62 16.58 -24.49
CA CYS A 14 -12.07 17.60 -23.52
C CYS A 14 -10.87 18.41 -22.99
N PRO A 15 -11.00 19.73 -22.76
CA PRO A 15 -9.97 20.53 -22.10
C PRO A 15 -9.69 20.03 -20.68
N VAL A 16 -8.51 20.37 -20.16
CA VAL A 16 -7.90 19.89 -18.90
C VAL A 16 -8.93 19.72 -17.78
N THR A 17 -9.08 18.49 -17.29
CA THR A 17 -9.85 18.24 -16.08
C THR A 17 -8.90 18.14 -14.89
N HIS A 18 -9.18 18.93 -13.85
CA HIS A 18 -8.61 18.67 -12.53
C HIS A 18 -9.28 17.41 -11.99
N THR A 19 -8.53 16.32 -11.98
CA THR A 19 -9.04 15.06 -11.42
C THR A 19 -8.65 14.97 -9.95
N PRO A 20 -9.51 14.39 -9.09
CA PRO A 20 -9.08 14.00 -7.75
C PRO A 20 -7.89 13.04 -7.89
N PHE A 21 -6.89 13.13 -7.00
CA PHE A 21 -5.58 12.46 -7.02
C PHE A 21 -5.60 10.91 -7.02
N SER A 22 -6.47 10.27 -7.81
CA SER A 22 -6.77 8.85 -7.87
C SER A 22 -6.85 8.21 -6.49
N HIS A 23 -7.83 8.60 -5.67
CA HIS A 23 -7.98 8.14 -4.29
C HIS A 23 -6.72 8.41 -3.44
N SER A 24 -6.10 9.58 -3.61
CA SER A 24 -4.85 9.99 -2.95
C SER A 24 -3.60 9.18 -3.34
N ALA A 25 -3.66 8.34 -4.38
CA ALA A 25 -2.51 7.58 -4.87
C ALA A 25 -1.48 8.43 -5.63
N VAL A 26 -1.86 9.62 -6.13
CA VAL A 26 -1.01 10.48 -6.97
C VAL A 26 -0.74 11.84 -6.31
N ASN A 27 -0.55 11.87 -4.99
CA ASN A 27 -0.34 13.12 -4.24
C ASN A 27 0.89 13.93 -4.72
N GLN A 28 1.89 13.27 -5.30
CA GLN A 28 3.08 13.91 -5.87
C GLN A 28 2.85 14.47 -7.28
N GLY A 29 1.65 14.29 -7.85
CA GLY A 29 1.30 14.65 -9.22
C GLY A 29 1.65 13.55 -10.23
N HIS A 30 0.88 13.51 -11.32
CA HIS A 30 1.09 12.58 -12.42
C HIS A 30 2.46 12.78 -13.08
N CYS A 31 3.13 11.68 -13.42
CA CYS A 31 4.40 11.67 -14.14
C CYS A 31 5.49 12.54 -13.50
N HIS A 32 5.55 12.57 -12.16
CA HIS A 32 6.52 13.40 -11.44
C HIS A 32 7.97 13.10 -11.90
N PRO A 33 8.74 14.11 -12.34
CA PRO A 33 10.00 13.90 -13.07
C PRO A 33 11.08 13.17 -12.25
N ARG A 34 11.06 13.31 -10.92
CA ARG A 34 11.98 12.59 -10.03
C ARG A 34 11.68 11.09 -9.88
N ILE A 35 10.46 10.65 -10.23
CA ILE A 35 9.92 9.31 -9.95
C ILE A 35 9.76 8.50 -11.24
N ALA A 36 9.16 9.08 -12.29
CA ALA A 36 8.72 8.34 -13.49
C ALA A 36 9.84 7.55 -14.19
N GLY A 37 11.08 8.07 -14.21
CA GLY A 37 12.23 7.40 -14.82
C GLY A 37 12.94 6.35 -13.95
N LYS A 38 12.44 6.09 -12.73
CA LYS A 38 13.07 5.17 -11.75
C LYS A 38 12.21 3.95 -11.43
N LEU A 39 11.10 3.76 -12.14
CA LEU A 39 10.15 2.68 -11.88
C LEU A 39 10.62 1.39 -12.58
N THR A 40 10.92 0.37 -11.77
CA THR A 40 11.30 -0.97 -12.23
C THR A 40 10.68 -2.01 -11.30
N LEU A 41 10.36 -3.20 -11.84
CA LEU A 41 9.85 -4.32 -11.05
C LEU A 41 10.99 -4.92 -10.24
N SER A 42 10.80 -5.05 -8.93
CA SER A 42 11.73 -5.76 -8.05
C SER A 42 11.09 -6.99 -7.44
N SER A 43 11.81 -8.11 -7.48
CA SER A 43 11.44 -9.34 -6.81
C SER A 43 12.13 -9.44 -5.46
N ARG A 44 11.41 -9.92 -4.43
CA ARG A 44 11.99 -10.28 -3.13
C ARG A 44 12.64 -11.68 -3.11
N ALA A 45 12.55 -12.44 -4.21
CA ALA A 45 13.23 -13.73 -4.33
C ALA A 45 14.75 -13.60 -4.57
N PHE A 46 15.21 -12.42 -4.99
CA PHE A 46 16.62 -12.15 -5.27
C PHE A 46 17.11 -10.98 -4.44
N TYR A 47 18.42 -10.86 -4.29
CA TYR A 47 19.04 -9.74 -3.60
C TYR A 47 18.69 -8.41 -4.29
N ASN A 48 18.27 -7.43 -3.49
CA ASN A 48 17.96 -6.08 -3.93
C ASN A 48 18.82 -5.07 -3.14
N SER A 49 19.70 -4.36 -3.85
CA SER A 49 20.64 -3.37 -3.29
C SER A 49 19.98 -2.07 -2.78
N VAL A 50 18.69 -1.88 -3.03
CA VAL A 50 17.89 -0.71 -2.64
C VAL A 50 16.93 -1.05 -1.49
N PHE A 51 16.50 -2.31 -1.35
CA PHE A 51 15.50 -2.71 -0.36
C PHE A 51 15.88 -2.36 1.07
N GLY A 52 17.13 -2.62 1.49
CA GLY A 52 17.59 -2.29 2.84
C GLY A 52 17.53 -0.79 3.15
N ARG A 53 17.93 0.05 2.18
CA ARG A 53 17.85 1.51 2.29
C ARG A 53 16.40 2.01 2.33
N PHE A 54 15.53 1.41 1.52
CA PHE A 54 14.10 1.67 1.56
C PHE A 54 13.51 1.30 2.92
N ALA A 55 13.83 0.10 3.43
CA ALA A 55 13.30 -0.38 4.69
C ALA A 55 13.70 0.54 5.85
N GLN A 56 14.98 0.90 5.95
CA GLN A 56 15.49 1.84 6.93
C GLN A 56 14.80 3.21 6.84
N ALA A 57 14.70 3.79 5.64
CA ALA A 57 14.05 5.09 5.45
C ALA A 57 12.59 5.09 5.91
N VAL A 58 11.86 3.99 5.70
CA VAL A 58 10.47 3.85 6.14
C VAL A 58 10.37 3.64 7.65
N THR A 59 11.20 2.76 8.23
CA THR A 59 11.20 2.51 9.68
C THR A 59 11.56 3.75 10.47
N ASP A 60 12.55 4.52 10.00
CA ASP A 60 12.99 5.76 10.64
C ASP A 60 11.91 6.86 10.53
N MET A 61 11.22 6.93 9.40
CA MET A 61 10.16 7.92 9.16
C MET A 61 8.91 7.70 10.03
N PHE A 62 8.51 6.45 10.23
CA PHE A 62 7.28 6.11 10.95
C PHE A 62 7.50 5.60 12.39
N GLY A 63 8.75 5.37 12.80
CA GLY A 63 9.10 4.92 14.16
C GLY A 63 8.73 3.45 14.44
N TYR A 64 8.82 2.58 13.44
CA TYR A 64 8.57 1.13 13.60
C TYR A 64 9.87 0.33 13.50
N ASP A 65 9.95 -0.82 14.18
CA ASP A 65 11.15 -1.67 14.13
C ASP A 65 11.31 -2.42 12.79
N MET A 66 10.20 -2.70 12.09
CA MET A 66 10.18 -3.51 10.87
C MET A 66 9.14 -3.01 9.87
N VAL A 67 9.41 -3.25 8.58
CA VAL A 67 8.47 -2.99 7.49
C VAL A 67 8.32 -4.20 6.59
N LEU A 68 7.08 -4.46 6.16
CA LEU A 68 6.75 -5.51 5.21
C LEU A 68 5.94 -4.93 4.04
N PRO A 69 6.59 -4.58 2.92
CA PRO A 69 5.89 -3.98 1.78
C PRO A 69 5.07 -5.01 1.01
N MET A 70 3.87 -4.59 0.61
CA MET A 70 2.92 -5.30 -0.25
C MET A 70 2.59 -4.46 -1.49
N ASN A 71 2.03 -5.08 -2.53
CA ASN A 71 1.77 -4.41 -3.80
C ASN A 71 0.48 -3.59 -3.77
N THR A 72 -0.52 -4.04 -3.02
CA THR A 72 -1.82 -3.38 -2.91
C THR A 72 -2.23 -3.13 -1.45
N GLY A 73 -3.17 -2.21 -1.25
CA GLY A 73 -3.77 -1.97 0.07
C GLY A 73 -4.51 -3.20 0.62
N ALA A 74 -5.16 -3.99 -0.24
CA ALA A 74 -5.86 -5.20 0.18
C ALA A 74 -4.89 -6.26 0.75
N GLU A 75 -3.77 -6.50 0.07
CA GLU A 75 -2.72 -7.42 0.55
C GLU A 75 -2.08 -6.95 1.85
N ALA A 76 -1.92 -5.64 2.03
CA ALA A 76 -1.43 -5.06 3.28
C ALA A 76 -2.40 -5.36 4.44
N VAL A 77 -3.71 -5.20 4.23
CA VAL A 77 -4.72 -5.53 5.25
C VAL A 77 -4.76 -7.02 5.54
N GLU A 78 -4.80 -7.89 4.53
CA GLU A 78 -4.77 -9.34 4.76
C GLU A 78 -3.54 -9.78 5.55
N THR A 79 -2.39 -9.19 5.23
CA THR A 79 -1.15 -9.48 5.94
C THR A 79 -1.24 -9.02 7.40
N ALA A 80 -1.78 -7.83 7.66
CA ALA A 80 -2.02 -7.34 9.01
C ALA A 80 -2.95 -8.26 9.80
N LEU A 81 -4.04 -8.75 9.19
CA LEU A 81 -4.97 -9.70 9.80
C LEU A 81 -4.29 -11.03 10.15
N LYS A 82 -3.45 -11.55 9.26
CA LYS A 82 -2.67 -12.78 9.50
C LYS A 82 -1.67 -12.60 10.63
N LEU A 83 -0.96 -11.47 10.67
CA LEU A 83 -0.02 -11.15 11.74
C LEU A 83 -0.74 -10.99 13.08
N ALA A 84 -1.86 -10.27 13.12
CA ALA A 84 -2.66 -10.07 14.33
C ALA A 84 -3.18 -11.40 14.88
N ARG A 85 -3.73 -12.28 14.03
CA ARG A 85 -4.18 -13.63 14.43
C ARG A 85 -3.03 -14.50 14.92
N LYS A 86 -1.91 -14.54 14.19
CA LYS A 86 -0.72 -15.30 14.60
C LYS A 86 -0.21 -14.84 15.97
N TRP A 87 -0.13 -13.52 16.18
CA TRP A 87 0.27 -12.95 17.46
C TRP A 87 -0.74 -13.27 18.57
N ALA A 88 -2.04 -13.21 18.29
CA ALA A 88 -3.08 -13.54 19.25
C ALA A 88 -2.94 -14.97 19.78
N TYR A 89 -2.63 -15.93 18.91
CA TYR A 89 -2.43 -17.33 19.30
C TYR A 89 -1.06 -17.56 19.96
N MET A 90 0.02 -17.03 19.39
CA MET A 90 1.38 -17.35 19.84
C MET A 90 1.86 -16.53 21.05
N LYS A 91 1.34 -15.32 21.24
CA LYS A 91 1.85 -14.37 22.24
C LYS A 91 0.78 -13.93 23.23
N LYS A 92 -0.44 -13.65 22.75
CA LYS A 92 -1.55 -13.26 23.65
C LYS A 92 -2.20 -14.47 24.35
N GLY A 93 -2.10 -15.66 23.78
CA GLY A 93 -2.68 -16.89 24.34
C GLY A 93 -4.19 -17.04 24.11
N VAL A 94 -4.74 -16.41 23.07
CA VAL A 94 -6.14 -16.64 22.67
C VAL A 94 -6.29 -18.10 22.24
N PRO A 95 -7.36 -18.81 22.65
CA PRO A 95 -7.59 -20.18 22.18
C PRO A 95 -7.72 -20.24 20.66
N GLU A 96 -7.26 -21.35 20.07
CA GLU A 96 -7.32 -21.54 18.62
C GLU A 96 -8.76 -21.40 18.09
N GLY A 97 -8.91 -20.71 16.95
CA GLY A 97 -10.22 -20.43 16.35
C GLY A 97 -11.07 -19.40 17.10
N ARG A 98 -10.58 -18.82 18.21
CA ARG A 98 -11.30 -17.81 19.02
C ARG A 98 -10.81 -16.38 18.83
N ALA A 99 -9.87 -16.12 17.91
CA ALA A 99 -9.43 -14.75 17.63
C ALA A 99 -10.49 -13.98 16.85
N VAL A 100 -11.00 -12.90 17.45
CA VAL A 100 -11.96 -11.98 16.84
C VAL A 100 -11.23 -10.74 16.33
N VAL A 101 -11.55 -10.31 15.12
CA VAL A 101 -11.14 -9.02 14.55
C VAL A 101 -12.38 -8.15 14.46
N LEU A 102 -12.31 -6.94 15.00
CA LEU A 102 -13.39 -5.97 14.95
C LEU A 102 -13.16 -5.01 13.79
N SER A 103 -14.24 -4.64 13.11
CA SER A 103 -14.26 -3.57 12.12
C SER A 103 -15.48 -2.68 12.35
N VAL A 104 -15.49 -1.52 11.70
CA VAL A 104 -16.55 -0.53 11.81
C VAL A 104 -17.50 -0.60 10.61
N GLU A 105 -18.75 -0.18 10.81
CA GLU A 105 -19.71 -0.06 9.72
C GLU A 105 -19.24 0.95 8.67
N GLY A 106 -19.43 0.64 7.38
CA GLY A 106 -19.01 1.51 6.27
C GLY A 106 -17.50 1.53 5.99
N ASN A 107 -16.71 0.61 6.58
CA ASN A 107 -15.29 0.51 6.27
C ASN A 107 -15.02 0.08 4.81
N PHE A 108 -13.82 0.38 4.30
CA PHE A 108 -13.32 -0.11 3.03
C PHE A 108 -11.86 -0.52 3.15
N HIS A 109 -11.60 -1.83 3.07
CA HIS A 109 -10.25 -2.40 3.22
C HIS A 109 -9.75 -3.17 1.99
N GLY A 110 -10.50 -3.13 0.90
CA GLY A 110 -10.19 -3.85 -0.34
C GLY A 110 -11.39 -4.60 -0.86
N ARG A 111 -11.12 -5.55 -1.76
CA ARG A 111 -12.15 -6.36 -2.43
C ARG A 111 -11.92 -7.87 -2.31
N THR A 112 -10.97 -8.29 -1.50
CA THR A 112 -10.73 -9.71 -1.25
C THR A 112 -11.70 -10.22 -0.18
N ILE A 113 -11.96 -11.52 -0.18
CA ILE A 113 -12.86 -12.14 0.80
C ILE A 113 -12.29 -12.02 2.22
N GLY A 114 -10.96 -12.02 2.37
CA GLY A 114 -10.31 -11.99 3.67
C GLY A 114 -10.34 -10.66 4.40
N VAL A 115 -10.72 -9.56 3.74
CA VAL A 115 -10.74 -8.18 4.29
C VAL A 115 -12.14 -7.61 4.49
N ILE A 116 -13.18 -8.39 4.18
CA ILE A 116 -14.59 -8.06 4.37
C ILE A 116 -15.08 -8.68 5.68
#